data_AF-A0A818I7G4-F1
#
_entry.id   AF-A0A818I7G4-F1
#
_cell.length_a   1.000
_cell.length_b   1.000
_cell.length_c   1.000
_cell.angle_alpha   90.00
_cell.angle_beta   90.00
_cell.angle_gamma   90.00
#
_symmetry.space_group_name_H-M   'P 1'
#
loop_
_entity.id
_entity.type
_entity.pdbx_description
1 polymer ?
#
loop_
_entity_poly.entity_id
_entity_poly.type
_entity_poly.pdbx_seq_one_letter_code
_entity_poly.pdbx_strand_id
1 'polypeptide(L)'
;MLKFSPIIQFDISDVFQKFDCCFYYCNSSSTNMVRTRFDQASSQVQWMIIRNTSSFLHRRKLATLTTEPNNLKNRNTYRSNGLIHPKVVGVEAVKNGNGVVFTTGSVK
;
A
#
# COMPACT_ATOMS: atom_id res chain seq x y z
N MET A 1 -26.51 6.31 29.03
CA MET A 1 -25.46 5.28 29.09
C MET A 1 -25.67 4.32 27.92
N LEU A 2 -25.13 4.66 26.74
CA LEU A 2 -25.31 3.89 25.52
C LEU A 2 -23.97 3.21 25.19
N LYS A 3 -23.97 1.88 25.31
CA LYS A 3 -22.84 1.01 25.00
C LYS A 3 -22.65 0.98 23.49
N PHE A 4 -21.46 1.35 23.03
CA PHE A 4 -20.97 1.11 21.67
C PHE A 4 -20.71 -0.40 21.49
N SER A 5 -21.28 -0.99 20.44
CA SER A 5 -20.93 -2.34 19.97
C SER A 5 -19.74 -2.23 19.00
N PRO A 6 -18.67 -3.03 19.17
CA PRO A 6 -17.50 -2.94 18.31
C PRO A 6 -17.76 -3.60 16.95
N ILE A 7 -17.38 -2.83 15.92
CA ILE A 7 -17.26 -3.23 14.52
C ILE A 7 -16.30 -4.42 14.42
N ILE A 8 -16.68 -5.37 13.58
CA ILE A 8 -15.95 -6.59 13.25
C ILE A 8 -14.48 -6.27 12.94
N GLN A 9 -13.58 -6.80 13.76
CA GLN A 9 -12.14 -6.81 13.51
C GLN A 9 -11.84 -7.98 12.56
N PHE A 10 -11.71 -7.70 11.26
CA PHE A 10 -11.12 -8.65 10.32
C PHE A 10 -9.60 -8.47 10.37
N ASP A 11 -8.93 -9.36 11.11
CA ASP A 11 -7.48 -9.55 11.03
C ASP A 11 -7.14 -10.17 9.67
N ILE A 12 -6.52 -9.38 8.78
CA ILE A 12 -6.01 -9.83 7.46
C ILE A 12 -4.53 -10.28 7.57
N SER A 13 -4.03 -10.46 8.79
CA SER A 13 -2.64 -10.81 9.07
C SER A 13 -2.24 -12.25 8.68
N ASP A 14 -3.18 -13.13 8.32
CA ASP A 14 -2.89 -14.55 8.06
C ASP A 14 -2.90 -15.03 6.59
N VAL A 15 -3.05 -14.14 5.61
CA VAL A 15 -3.04 -14.53 4.17
C VAL A 15 -1.68 -14.36 3.49
N PHE A 16 -0.69 -13.74 4.16
CA PHE A 16 0.62 -13.43 3.57
C PHE A 16 1.80 -14.07 4.33
N GLN A 17 1.67 -15.32 4.75
CA GLN A 17 2.75 -16.01 5.49
C GLN A 17 3.23 -17.31 4.84
N LYS A 18 3.17 -17.44 3.52
CA LYS A 18 3.62 -18.68 2.86
C LYS A 18 4.34 -18.53 1.53
N PHE A 19 5.36 -17.68 1.51
CA PHE A 19 6.46 -17.80 0.55
C PHE A 19 7.82 -17.57 1.23
N ASP A 20 8.05 -18.21 2.37
CA ASP A 20 9.41 -18.47 2.87
C ASP A 20 10.02 -19.66 2.12
N CYS A 21 10.25 -19.49 0.81
CA CYS A 21 11.18 -20.34 0.09
C CYS A 21 12.47 -19.54 -0.14
N CYS A 22 13.27 -19.45 0.93
CA CYS A 22 14.70 -19.23 0.80
C CYS A 22 15.30 -20.43 0.05
N PHE A 23 15.47 -20.32 -1.27
CA PHE A 23 16.45 -21.16 -1.95
C PHE A 23 17.84 -20.63 -1.55
N TYR A 24 18.44 -21.25 -0.54
CA TYR A 24 19.87 -21.13 -0.28
C TYR A 24 20.61 -21.76 -1.46
N TYR A 25 21.22 -20.95 -2.32
CA TYR A 25 22.34 -21.40 -3.14
C TYR A 25 23.62 -20.82 -2.53
N CYS A 26 24.33 -21.65 -1.78
CA CYS A 26 25.68 -21.32 -1.31
C CYS A 26 26.62 -21.44 -2.50
N ASN A 27 27.13 -20.31 -2.99
CA ASN A 27 28.38 -20.32 -3.73
C ASN A 27 29.36 -19.39 -3.01
N SER A 28 30.46 -19.99 -2.57
CA SER A 28 31.53 -19.36 -1.81
C SER A 28 32.14 -18.21 -2.60
N SER A 29 32.53 -17.15 -1.88
CA SER A 29 33.50 -16.11 -2.28
C SER A 29 32.97 -14.85 -2.97
N SER A 30 32.21 -14.02 -2.25
CA SER A 30 32.35 -12.54 -2.31
C SER A 30 31.42 -11.84 -1.34
N THR A 31 31.98 -10.96 -0.51
CA THR A 31 31.32 -10.15 0.52
C THR A 31 30.50 -8.99 -0.05
N ASN A 32 29.59 -9.27 -0.98
CA ASN A 32 28.57 -8.31 -1.39
C ASN A 32 27.20 -8.97 -1.25
N MET A 33 26.62 -8.85 -0.05
CA MET A 33 25.21 -9.11 0.17
C MET A 33 24.41 -8.00 -0.52
N VAL A 34 24.29 -8.07 -1.84
CA VAL A 34 23.27 -7.31 -2.56
C VAL A 34 21.95 -7.81 -2.00
N ARG A 35 21.26 -6.98 -1.23
CA ARG A 35 19.86 -7.22 -0.89
C ARG A 35 19.10 -7.37 -2.21
N THR A 36 18.91 -8.60 -2.67
CA THR A 36 17.86 -8.91 -3.63
C THR A 36 16.57 -8.63 -2.90
N ARG A 37 16.08 -7.39 -3.03
CA ARG A 37 14.70 -7.06 -2.70
C ARG A 37 13.87 -8.10 -3.45
N PHE A 38 12.85 -8.67 -2.81
CA PHE A 38 11.78 -9.29 -3.59
C PHE A 38 11.33 -8.22 -4.57
N ASP A 39 11.62 -8.42 -5.86
CA ASP A 39 11.41 -7.37 -6.84
C ASP A 39 9.90 -7.23 -6.99
N GLN A 40 9.36 -6.15 -6.42
CA GLN A 40 7.94 -5.83 -6.46
C GLN A 40 7.50 -5.89 -7.92
N ALA A 41 6.41 -6.62 -8.21
CA ALA A 41 5.87 -6.72 -9.56
C ALA A 41 5.70 -5.33 -10.19
N SER A 42 5.88 -5.20 -11.51
CA SER A 42 5.77 -3.90 -12.20
C SER A 42 4.48 -3.17 -11.82
N SER A 43 4.58 -1.87 -11.53
CA SER A 43 3.46 -1.01 -11.13
C SER A 43 2.30 -1.04 -12.14
N GLN A 44 2.61 -1.25 -13.42
CA GLN A 44 1.61 -1.36 -14.49
C GLN A 44 0.79 -2.64 -14.38
N VAL A 45 1.44 -3.76 -14.05
CA VAL A 45 0.76 -5.04 -13.85
C VAL A 45 -0.15 -4.97 -12.64
N GLN A 46 0.36 -4.42 -11.53
CA GLN A 46 -0.44 -4.19 -10.33
C GLN A 46 -1.65 -3.30 -10.60
N TRP A 47 -1.45 -2.23 -11.38
CA TRP A 47 -2.55 -1.34 -11.77
C TRP A 47 -3.65 -2.05 -12.55
N MET A 48 -3.29 -2.95 -13.47
CA MET A 48 -4.28 -3.73 -14.21
C MET A 48 -5.15 -4.59 -13.30
N ILE A 49 -4.60 -5.09 -12.21
CA ILE A 49 -5.33 -5.85 -11.19
C ILE A 49 -6.24 -4.91 -10.38
N ILE A 50 -5.67 -3.83 -9.82
CA ILE A 50 -6.29 -3.02 -8.76
C ILE A 50 -7.31 -2.01 -9.28
N ARG A 51 -7.14 -1.49 -10.51
CA ARG A 51 -7.91 -0.36 -11.07
C ARG A 51 -9.44 -0.49 -10.95
N ASN A 52 -9.96 -1.72 -10.94
CA ASN A 52 -11.39 -1.98 -10.92
C ASN A 52 -11.87 -2.90 -9.78
N THR A 53 -10.95 -3.43 -8.98
CA THR A 53 -11.23 -4.51 -8.01
C THR A 53 -10.89 -4.12 -6.57
N SER A 54 -10.22 -2.99 -6.34
CA SER A 54 -9.79 -2.60 -5.01
C SER A 54 -10.97 -2.30 -4.07
N SER A 55 -10.85 -2.72 -2.82
CA SER A 55 -11.83 -2.45 -1.75
C SER A 55 -11.89 -0.96 -1.38
N PHE A 56 -10.83 -0.21 -1.64
CA PHE A 56 -10.77 1.24 -1.42
C PHE A 56 -11.59 2.05 -2.44
N LEU A 57 -12.04 1.41 -3.53
CA LEU A 57 -12.73 2.09 -4.62
C LEU A 57 -14.19 2.38 -4.28
N HIS A 58 -14.53 3.66 -4.29
CA HIS A 58 -15.88 4.15 -4.06
C HIS A 58 -16.47 4.70 -5.38
N ARG A 59 -17.35 3.92 -6.00
CA ARG A 59 -18.04 4.31 -7.25
C ARG A 59 -19.36 5.00 -6.94
N ARG A 60 -19.49 6.26 -7.37
CA ARG A 60 -20.73 7.06 -7.28
C ARG A 60 -21.06 7.63 -8.67
N LYS A 61 -22.31 8.10 -8.85
CA LYS A 61 -22.84 8.55 -10.16
C LYS A 61 -22.00 9.65 -10.84
N LEU A 62 -21.36 10.52 -10.06
CA LEU A 62 -20.61 11.67 -10.57
C LEU A 62 -19.08 11.51 -10.54
N ALA A 63 -18.56 10.57 -9.73
CA ALA A 63 -17.12 10.40 -9.56
C ALA A 63 -16.78 9.01 -9.02
N THR A 64 -15.61 8.51 -9.43
CA THR A 64 -14.97 7.35 -8.82
C THR A 64 -13.85 7.84 -7.91
N LEU A 65 -14.07 7.73 -6.61
CA LEU A 65 -13.12 8.14 -5.57
C LEU A 65 -12.43 6.90 -4.99
N THR A 66 -11.30 7.11 -4.33
CA THR A 66 -10.57 6.04 -3.62
C THR A 66 -10.14 6.55 -2.26
N THR A 67 -10.19 5.68 -1.26
CA THR A 67 -9.73 5.94 0.11
C THR A 67 -8.40 5.25 0.41
N GLU A 68 -7.62 4.95 -0.64
CA GLU A 68 -6.30 4.35 -0.50
C GLU A 68 -5.32 5.33 0.19
N PRO A 69 -4.43 4.82 1.04
CA PRO A 69 -3.45 5.67 1.72
C PRO A 69 -2.48 6.30 0.71
N ASN A 70 -1.97 7.49 1.03
CA ASN A 70 -1.00 8.23 0.22
C ASN A 70 -1.49 8.60 -1.21
N ASN A 71 -2.79 8.77 -1.41
CA ASN A 71 -3.35 9.36 -2.64
C ASN A 71 -3.68 10.84 -2.44
N LEU A 72 -2.86 11.72 -2.99
CA LEU A 72 -2.99 13.18 -2.83
C LEU A 72 -4.27 13.78 -3.41
N LYS A 73 -4.98 13.07 -4.30
CA LYS A 73 -6.17 13.58 -5.00
C LYS A 73 -7.44 12.79 -4.68
N ASN A 74 -7.34 11.70 -3.93
CA ASN A 74 -8.43 10.74 -3.69
C ASN A 74 -9.14 10.27 -4.97
N ARG A 75 -8.42 10.24 -6.10
CA ARG A 75 -8.93 9.79 -7.40
C ARG A 75 -8.28 8.48 -7.80
N ASN A 76 -9.07 7.57 -8.35
CA ASN A 76 -8.56 6.32 -8.91
C ASN A 76 -7.84 6.60 -10.23
N THR A 77 -6.56 6.96 -10.16
CA THR A 77 -5.70 7.15 -11.33
C THR A 77 -4.35 6.50 -11.11
N TYR A 78 -3.74 6.01 -12.18
CA TYR A 78 -2.43 5.38 -12.10
C TYR A 78 -1.39 6.25 -11.40
N ARG A 79 -1.30 7.56 -11.72
CA ARG A 79 -0.24 8.44 -11.21
C ARG A 79 -0.37 8.76 -9.72
N SER A 80 -1.59 8.89 -9.22
CA SER A 80 -1.82 9.30 -7.82
C SER A 80 -2.00 8.13 -6.86
N ASN A 81 -1.84 6.89 -7.33
CA ASN A 81 -2.09 5.70 -6.52
C ASN A 81 -0.91 5.40 -5.59
N GLY A 82 -1.17 5.32 -4.29
CA GLY A 82 -0.15 5.11 -3.26
C GLY A 82 0.22 3.65 -2.99
N LEU A 83 -0.39 2.69 -3.68
CA LEU A 83 -0.16 1.25 -3.47
C LEU A 83 0.78 0.65 -4.52
N ILE A 84 0.69 1.14 -5.75
CA ILE A 84 1.40 0.54 -6.90
C ILE A 84 2.79 1.12 -7.13
N HIS A 85 3.05 2.34 -6.65
CA HIS A 85 4.31 3.03 -6.93
C HIS A 85 5.32 2.74 -5.83
N PRO A 86 6.59 2.47 -6.19
CA PRO A 86 7.63 2.17 -5.21
C PRO A 86 7.99 3.39 -4.35
N LYS A 87 7.68 4.61 -4.81
CA LYS A 87 7.91 5.86 -4.09
C LYS A 87 6.59 6.61 -3.98
N VAL A 88 6.21 6.95 -2.76
CA VAL A 88 4.93 7.60 -2.47
C VAL A 88 5.12 8.77 -1.52
N VAL A 89 4.24 9.75 -1.68
CA VAL A 89 4.20 10.95 -0.86
C VAL A 89 2.81 11.06 -0.27
N GLY A 90 2.74 11.10 1.06
CA GLY A 90 1.54 11.31 1.85
C GLY A 90 1.56 12.69 2.49
N VAL A 91 0.38 13.30 2.57
CA VAL A 91 0.17 14.57 3.27
C VAL A 91 -1.05 14.42 4.15
N GLU A 92 -0.88 14.59 5.46
CA GLU A 92 -1.95 14.45 6.43
C GLU A 92 -1.98 15.64 7.39
N ALA A 93 -3.15 15.98 7.91
CA ALA A 93 -3.27 16.99 8.95
C ALA A 93 -2.79 16.45 10.31
N VAL A 94 -2.10 17.29 11.08
CA VAL A 94 -1.71 16.96 12.46
C VAL A 94 -2.95 16.90 13.36
N LYS A 95 -3.04 15.90 14.24
CA LYS A 95 -4.18 15.70 15.16
C LYS A 95 -4.47 16.93 16.06
N ASN A 96 -3.44 17.71 16.38
CA ASN A 96 -3.50 18.87 17.27
C ASN A 96 -3.90 20.19 16.56
N GLY A 97 -4.47 20.12 15.35
CA GLY A 97 -5.07 21.25 14.65
C GLY A 97 -4.11 22.22 13.96
N ASN A 98 -2.83 22.23 14.36
CA ASN A 98 -1.81 23.11 13.82
C ASN A 98 -0.67 22.30 13.18
N GLY A 99 -0.61 22.31 11.85
CA GLY A 99 0.48 21.74 11.07
C GLY A 99 0.07 20.63 10.10
N VAL A 100 1.04 20.24 9.27
CA VAL A 100 0.89 19.21 8.23
C VAL A 100 2.01 18.18 8.40
N VAL A 101 1.65 16.90 8.36
CA VAL A 101 2.59 15.78 8.33
C VAL A 101 2.87 15.43 6.87
N PHE A 102 4.16 15.44 6.52
CA PHE A 102 4.64 15.02 5.20
C PHE A 102 5.34 13.67 5.33
N THR A 103 4.79 12.66 4.67
CA THR A 103 5.30 11.29 4.71
C THR A 103 5.91 10.94 3.37
N THR A 104 7.19 10.53 3.36
CA THR A 104 7.79 9.91 2.18
C THR A 104 7.99 8.43 2.46
N GLY A 105 7.32 7.60 1.66
CA GLY A 105 7.35 6.15 1.79
C GLY A 105 7.99 5.51 0.59
N SER A 106 8.72 4.42 0.82
CA SER A 106 8.94 3.42 -0.22
C SER A 106 8.06 2.22 0.08
N VAL A 107 7.23 1.81 -0.87
CA VAL A 107 6.42 0.58 -0.73
C VAL A 107 7.40 -0.59 -0.64
N LYS A 108 7.30 -1.38 0.44
CA LYS A 108 8.26 -2.45 0.80
C LYS A 108 7.92 -3.77 0.13
#